data_AF-A0A940V7B1-F1
#
_entry.id   AF-A0A940V7B1-F1
#
_cell.length_a   1.000
_cell.length_b   1.000
_cell.length_c   1.000
_cell.angle_alpha   90.00
_cell.angle_beta   90.00
_cell.angle_gamma   90.00
#
_symmetry.space_group_name_H-M   'P 1'
#
loop_
_entity.id
_entity.type
_entity.pdbx_description
1 polymer ?
#
loop_
_entity_poly.entity_id
_entity_poly.type
_entity_poly.pdbx_seq_one_letter_code
_entity_poly.pdbx_strand_id
1 'polypeptide(L)'
;MGELGELFGILIIVFYSLAVLNFCFKFFNRKYRDKLKRNEKFYKVYMNFLKFFAKYHRYFGFATILMILIHFFIQFSNYGLSITGCIAAGVMLLQIVLGIYGQFSKKKMKSWILIHRGIAVLLLVTILIHII
;
A
#
# COMPACT_ATOMS: atom_id res chain seq x y z
N MET A 1 -23.69 -9.52 7.86
CA MET A 1 -22.32 -9.50 8.42
C MET A 1 -21.26 -9.76 7.34
N GLY A 2 -21.47 -10.72 6.42
CA GLY A 2 -20.57 -10.94 5.27
C GLY A 2 -20.36 -9.71 4.39
N GLU A 3 -21.42 -8.96 4.07
CA GLU A 3 -21.35 -7.73 3.26
C GLU A 3 -20.44 -6.64 3.86
N LEU A 4 -20.44 -6.49 5.20
CA LEU A 4 -19.53 -5.56 5.87
C LEU A 4 -18.08 -6.04 5.77
N GLY A 5 -17.84 -7.34 5.97
CA GLY A 5 -16.53 -7.94 5.79
C GLY A 5 -15.98 -7.72 4.37
N GLU A 6 -16.82 -7.92 3.36
CA GLU A 6 -16.50 -7.66 1.95
C GLU A 6 -16.20 -6.18 1.69
N LEU A 7 -17.05 -5.28 2.17
CA LEU A 7 -16.84 -3.83 2.06
C LEU A 7 -15.47 -3.42 2.61
N PHE A 8 -15.14 -3.84 3.83
CA PHE A 8 -13.83 -3.52 4.43
C PHE A 8 -12.68 -4.18 3.67
N GLY A 9 -12.88 -5.38 3.11
CA GLY A 9 -11.92 -6.03 2.22
C GLY A 9 -11.62 -5.18 0.97
N ILE A 10 -12.65 -4.68 0.29
CA ILE A 10 -12.51 -3.80 -0.87
C ILE A 10 -11.82 -2.48 -0.47
N LEU A 11 -12.19 -1.89 0.67
CA LEU A 11 -11.55 -0.66 1.15
C LEU A 11 -10.06 -0.86 1.43
N ILE A 12 -9.65 -2.00 1.99
CA ILE A 12 -8.23 -2.37 2.14
C ILE A 12 -7.55 -2.35 0.78
N ILE A 13 -8.10 -3.03 -0.22
CA ILE A 13 -7.53 -3.10 -1.58
C ILE A 13 -7.39 -1.69 -2.17
N VAL A 14 -8.40 -0.84 -2.04
CA VAL A 14 -8.38 0.54 -2.55
C VAL A 14 -7.29 1.37 -1.88
N PHE A 15 -7.25 1.44 -0.55
CA PHE A 15 -6.26 2.25 0.17
C PHE A 15 -4.84 1.73 -0.02
N TYR A 16 -4.67 0.41 0.00
CA TYR A 16 -3.38 -0.21 -0.28
C TYR A 16 -2.92 0.10 -1.71
N SER A 17 -3.81 0.01 -2.70
CA SER A 17 -3.49 0.35 -4.11
C SER A 17 -3.07 1.82 -4.24
N LEU A 18 -3.79 2.74 -3.60
CA LEU A 18 -3.42 4.16 -3.55
C LEU A 18 -2.04 4.37 -2.91
N ALA A 19 -1.71 3.60 -1.86
CA ALA A 19 -0.39 3.64 -1.24
C ALA A 19 0.72 3.13 -2.18
N VAL A 20 0.47 2.04 -2.91
CA VAL A 20 1.42 1.45 -3.88
C VAL A 20 1.62 2.34 -5.11
N LEU A 21 0.60 3.06 -5.56
CA LEU A 21 0.71 3.98 -6.70
C LEU A 21 1.83 5.00 -6.54
N ASN A 22 2.14 5.44 -5.31
CA ASN A 22 3.30 6.30 -5.04
C ASN A 22 4.63 5.66 -5.51
N PHE A 23 4.80 4.36 -5.33
CA PHE A 23 5.97 3.64 -5.85
C PHE A 23 5.95 3.61 -7.39
N CYS A 24 4.80 3.28 -8.00
CA CYS A 24 4.64 3.25 -9.46
C CYS A 24 4.96 4.62 -10.07
N PHE A 25 4.36 5.71 -9.60
CA PHE A 25 4.64 7.05 -10.10
C PHE A 25 6.10 7.48 -9.89
N LYS A 26 6.73 7.11 -8.77
CA LYS A 26 8.17 7.38 -8.58
C LYS A 26 9.03 6.60 -9.57
N PHE A 27 8.67 5.34 -9.86
CA PHE A 27 9.34 4.51 -10.83
C PHE A 27 9.20 5.06 -12.26
N PHE A 28 7.98 5.38 -12.69
CA PHE A 28 7.70 5.99 -14.00
C PHE A 28 8.44 7.32 -14.16
N ASN A 29 8.44 8.18 -13.13
CA ASN A 29 9.14 9.45 -13.17
C ASN A 29 10.66 9.25 -13.35
N ARG A 30 11.25 8.26 -12.68
CA ARG A 30 12.68 7.98 -12.78
C ARG A 30 13.07 7.40 -14.13
N LYS A 31 12.24 6.54 -14.72
CA LYS A 31 12.53 5.84 -15.98
C LYS A 31 12.24 6.68 -17.23
N TYR A 32 11.21 7.54 -17.19
CA TYR A 32 10.70 8.23 -18.38
C TYR A 32 10.72 9.76 -18.28
N ARG A 33 11.44 10.33 -17.29
CA ARG A 33 11.49 11.78 -17.04
C ARG A 33 11.67 12.61 -18.31
N ASP A 34 12.63 12.23 -19.15
CA ASP A 34 13.01 13.03 -20.32
C ASP A 34 11.95 12.97 -21.41
N LYS A 35 11.24 11.83 -21.53
CA LYS A 35 10.07 11.70 -22.42
C LYS A 35 8.89 12.51 -21.90
N LEU A 36 8.64 12.49 -20.59
CA LEU A 36 7.56 13.24 -19.95
C LEU A 36 7.73 14.75 -20.14
N LYS A 37 8.97 15.25 -20.01
CA LYS A 37 9.29 16.67 -20.14
C LYS A 37 9.08 17.23 -21.56
N ARG A 38 9.01 16.40 -22.59
CA ARG A 38 8.72 16.86 -23.97
C ARG A 38 7.37 17.57 -24.08
N ASN A 39 6.41 17.21 -23.21
CA ASN A 39 5.15 17.90 -23.08
C ASN A 39 5.06 18.54 -21.69
N GLU A 40 5.39 19.83 -21.59
CA GLU A 40 5.43 20.53 -20.31
C GLU A 40 4.08 20.55 -19.58
N LYS A 41 2.96 20.69 -20.31
CA LYS A 41 1.60 20.65 -19.72
C LYS A 41 1.34 19.30 -19.06
N PHE A 42 1.63 18.21 -19.77
CA PHE A 42 1.48 16.85 -19.24
C PHE A 42 2.40 16.60 -18.05
N TYR A 43 3.67 16.99 -18.15
CA TYR A 43 4.63 16.83 -17.05
C TYR A 43 4.19 17.58 -15.79
N LYS A 44 3.65 18.80 -15.91
CA LYS A 44 3.15 19.57 -14.76
C LYS A 44 1.98 18.86 -14.07
N VAL A 45 1.01 18.34 -14.84
CA VAL A 45 -0.11 17.55 -14.31
C VAL A 45 0.40 16.28 -13.62
N TYR A 46 1.30 15.55 -14.27
CA TYR A 46 1.92 14.35 -13.72
C TYR A 46 2.65 14.62 -12.39
N MET A 47 3.40 15.72 -12.32
CA MET A 47 4.11 16.10 -11.10
C MET A 47 3.15 16.49 -9.97
N ASN A 48 1.98 17.06 -10.28
CA ASN A 48 0.94 17.31 -9.28
C ASN A 48 0.39 16.00 -8.71
N PHE A 49 0.09 15.01 -9.56
CA PHE A 49 -0.30 13.67 -9.10
C PHE A 49 0.79 13.02 -8.25
N LEU A 50 2.04 13.01 -8.73
CA LEU A 50 3.17 12.46 -7.99
C LEU A 50 3.30 13.10 -6.59
N LYS A 51 3.17 14.43 -6.49
CA LYS A 51 3.18 15.16 -5.21
C LYS A 51 1.99 14.79 -4.33
N PHE A 52 0.79 14.68 -4.90
CA PHE A 52 -0.41 14.25 -4.18
C PHE A 52 -0.21 12.86 -3.57
N PHE A 53 0.14 11.85 -4.37
CA PHE A 53 0.35 10.50 -3.88
C PHE A 53 1.51 10.43 -2.88
N ALA A 54 2.60 11.18 -3.09
CA ALA A 54 3.70 11.22 -2.12
C ALA A 54 3.30 11.86 -0.79
N LYS A 55 2.51 12.94 -0.81
CA LYS A 55 2.02 13.64 0.38
C LYS A 55 1.03 12.78 1.17
N TYR A 56 0.11 12.11 0.47
CA TYR A 56 -0.96 11.34 1.09
C TYR A 56 -0.63 9.87 1.34
N HIS A 57 0.50 9.35 0.82
CA HIS A 57 0.91 7.94 0.98
C HIS A 57 0.82 7.44 2.42
N ARG A 58 1.27 8.23 3.41
CA ARG A 58 1.19 7.83 4.82
C ARG A 58 -0.25 7.65 5.29
N TYR A 59 -1.15 8.52 4.84
CA TYR A 59 -2.56 8.50 5.23
C TYR A 59 -3.28 7.31 4.58
N PHE A 60 -2.97 6.99 3.33
CA PHE A 60 -3.45 5.75 2.69
C PHE A 60 -2.95 4.50 3.43
N GLY A 61 -1.67 4.51 3.83
CA GLY A 61 -1.11 3.48 4.70
C GLY A 61 -1.92 3.32 6.00
N PHE A 62 -2.08 4.41 6.77
CA PHE A 62 -2.87 4.40 8.02
C PHE A 62 -4.33 3.97 7.82
N ALA A 63 -4.98 4.44 6.76
CA ALA A 63 -6.34 4.01 6.42
C ALA A 63 -6.40 2.49 6.19
N THR A 64 -5.40 1.93 5.49
CA THR A 64 -5.29 0.48 5.30
C THR A 64 -5.20 -0.27 6.63
N ILE A 65 -4.43 0.25 7.60
CA ILE A 65 -4.32 -0.33 8.96
C ILE A 65 -5.69 -0.37 9.65
N LEU A 66 -6.41 0.75 9.61
CA LEU A 66 -7.71 0.84 10.25
C LEU A 66 -8.69 -0.14 9.62
N MET A 67 -8.72 -0.22 8.28
CA MET A 67 -9.61 -1.13 7.58
C MET A 67 -9.25 -2.60 7.85
N ILE A 68 -7.98 -2.98 7.94
CA ILE A 68 -7.60 -4.37 8.26
C ILE A 68 -7.99 -4.77 9.68
N LEU A 69 -7.86 -3.87 10.67
CA LEU A 69 -8.31 -4.16 12.03
C LEU A 69 -9.81 -4.42 12.08
N ILE A 70 -10.60 -3.59 11.39
CA ILE A 70 -12.05 -3.75 11.32
C ILE A 70 -12.43 -5.02 10.56
N HIS A 71 -11.83 -5.25 9.39
CA HIS A 71 -12.05 -6.44 8.58
C HIS A 71 -11.72 -7.72 9.35
N PHE A 72 -10.56 -7.76 10.02
CA PHE A 72 -10.15 -8.90 10.83
C PHE A 72 -11.11 -9.15 11.98
N PHE A 73 -11.51 -8.12 12.72
CA PHE A 73 -12.48 -8.26 13.82
C PHE A 73 -13.82 -8.83 13.35
N ILE A 74 -14.37 -8.31 12.25
CA ILE A 74 -15.64 -8.78 11.68
C ILE A 74 -15.50 -10.22 11.16
N GLN A 75 -14.47 -10.50 10.37
CA GLN A 75 -14.29 -11.84 9.79
C GLN A 75 -14.03 -12.90 10.86
N PHE A 76 -13.15 -12.61 11.82
CA PHE A 76 -12.84 -13.53 12.91
C PHE A 76 -14.08 -13.85 13.76
N SER A 77 -14.89 -12.84 14.09
CA SER A 77 -16.08 -13.03 14.94
C SER A 77 -17.19 -13.83 14.25
N ASN A 78 -17.25 -13.81 12.92
CA ASN A 78 -18.33 -14.47 12.16
C ASN A 78 -17.92 -15.81 11.53
N TYR A 79 -16.67 -15.94 11.10
CA TYR A 79 -16.20 -17.06 10.26
C TYR A 79 -14.93 -17.73 10.79
N GLY A 80 -14.30 -17.20 11.85
CA GLY A 80 -13.06 -17.73 12.42
C GLY A 80 -11.80 -17.32 11.63
N LEU A 81 -10.71 -18.08 11.81
CA LEU A 81 -9.41 -17.77 11.21
C LEU A 81 -9.24 -18.43 9.83
N SER A 82 -8.95 -17.62 8.83
CA SER A 82 -8.42 -18.08 7.55
C SER A 82 -6.90 -18.06 7.56
N ILE A 83 -6.26 -19.18 7.20
CA ILE A 83 -4.79 -19.28 7.11
C ILE A 83 -4.24 -18.24 6.13
N THR A 84 -4.85 -18.11 4.94
CA THR A 84 -4.42 -17.14 3.93
C THR A 84 -4.64 -15.71 4.41
N GLY A 85 -5.71 -15.45 5.17
CA GLY A 85 -5.99 -14.15 5.79
C GLY A 85 -4.96 -13.79 6.85
N CYS A 86 -4.56 -14.73 7.70
CA CYS A 86 -3.49 -14.54 8.69
C CYS A 86 -2.14 -14.23 8.03
N ILE A 87 -1.80 -14.94 6.95
CA ILE A 87 -0.57 -14.68 6.19
C ILE A 87 -0.61 -13.27 5.58
N ALA A 88 -1.71 -12.89 4.93
CA ALA A 88 -1.87 -11.56 4.34
C ALA A 88 -1.78 -10.45 5.40
N ALA A 89 -2.47 -10.62 6.54
CA ALA A 89 -2.42 -9.70 7.67
C ALA A 89 -1.01 -9.59 8.27
N GLY A 90 -0.29 -10.71 8.42
CA GLY A 90 1.09 -10.74 8.90
C GLY A 90 2.04 -9.96 7.99
N VAL A 91 1.96 -10.19 6.67
CA VAL A 91 2.76 -9.43 5.68
C VAL A 91 2.38 -7.95 5.71
N MET A 92 1.10 -7.61 5.88
CA MET A 92 0.66 -6.22 6.02
C MET A 92 1.22 -5.56 7.28
N LEU A 93 1.20 -6.25 8.43
CA LEU A 93 1.80 -5.76 9.67
C LEU A 93 3.30 -5.50 9.50
N LEU A 94 4.04 -6.40 8.84
CA LEU A 94 5.45 -6.18 8.50
C LEU A 94 5.62 -4.92 7.63
N GLN A 95 4.77 -4.74 6.62
CA GLN A 95 4.81 -3.57 5.74
C GLN A 95 4.57 -2.26 6.51
N ILE A 96 3.64 -2.27 7.45
CA ILE A 96 3.30 -1.15 8.34
C ILE A 96 4.48 -0.82 9.25
N VAL A 97 5.04 -1.83 9.94
CA VAL A 97 6.18 -1.65 10.84
C VAL A 97 7.37 -1.05 10.08
N LEU A 98 7.65 -1.54 8.87
CA LEU A 98 8.68 -0.96 8.02
C LEU A 98 8.38 0.49 7.64
N GLY A 99 7.13 0.81 7.31
CA GLY A 99 6.68 2.18 7.00
C GLY A 99 6.89 3.13 8.18
N ILE A 100 6.50 2.72 9.38
CA ILE A 100 6.68 3.46 10.64
C ILE A 100 8.18 3.63 10.93
N TYR A 101 8.95 2.55 10.89
CA TYR A 101 10.41 2.60 11.06
C TYR A 101 11.06 3.59 10.09
N GLY A 102 10.64 3.57 8.82
CA GLY A 102 11.11 4.51 7.81
C GLY A 102 10.74 5.97 8.05
N GLN A 103 9.70 6.24 8.84
CA GLN A 103 9.30 7.59 9.21
C GLN A 103 10.18 8.13 10.34
N PHE A 104 10.52 7.30 11.32
CA PHE A 104 11.31 7.69 12.50
C PHE A 104 12.83 7.55 12.30
N SER A 105 13.27 6.79 11.29
CA SER A 105 14.69 6.62 11.02
C SER A 105 15.33 7.88 10.41
N LYS A 106 16.36 8.42 11.09
CA LYS A 106 17.13 9.60 10.66
C LYS A 106 17.96 9.35 9.39
N LYS A 107 18.36 8.10 9.11
CA LYS A 107 19.11 7.71 7.91
C LYS A 107 18.46 6.52 7.23
N LYS A 108 17.84 6.76 6.07
CA LYS A 108 17.18 5.73 5.27
C LYS A 108 18.24 4.97 4.47
N MET A 109 18.56 3.76 4.88
CA MET A 109 19.44 2.88 4.12
C MET A 109 18.78 2.47 2.80
N LYS A 110 19.57 2.33 1.74
CA LYS A 110 19.08 1.82 0.44
C LYS A 110 18.39 0.46 0.60
N SER A 111 18.95 -0.41 1.46
CA SER A 111 18.40 -1.72 1.77
C SER A 111 17.01 -1.63 2.40
N TRP A 112 16.76 -0.69 3.31
CA TRP A 112 15.43 -0.51 3.90
C TRP A 112 14.39 -0.14 2.84
N ILE A 113 14.72 0.77 1.92
CA ILE A 113 13.80 1.14 0.82
C ILE A 113 13.49 -0.06 -0.07
N LEU A 114 14.50 -0.91 -0.35
CA LEU A 114 14.34 -2.10 -1.16
C LEU A 114 13.43 -3.12 -0.45
N ILE A 115 13.68 -3.38 0.83
CA ILE A 115 12.86 -4.30 1.65
C ILE A 115 11.42 -3.79 1.76
N HIS A 116 11.21 -2.51 2.11
CA HIS A 116 9.87 -1.94 2.21
C HIS A 116 9.08 -2.00 0.89
N ARG A 117 9.76 -1.86 -0.26
CA ARG A 117 9.12 -2.05 -1.57
C ARG A 117 8.88 -3.52 -1.90
N GLY A 118 9.82 -4.39 -1.57
CA GLY A 118 9.71 -5.84 -1.77
C GLY A 118 8.56 -6.43 -0.98
N ILE A 119 8.43 -6.07 0.31
CA ILE A 119 7.29 -6.49 1.14
C ILE A 119 5.98 -5.90 0.60
N ALA A 120 5.98 -4.68 0.06
CA ALA A 120 4.79 -4.14 -0.60
C ALA A 120 4.36 -5.05 -1.76
N VAL A 121 5.27 -5.47 -2.65
CA VAL A 121 4.93 -6.36 -3.77
C VAL A 121 4.50 -7.75 -3.27
N LEU A 122 5.18 -8.30 -2.27
CA LEU A 122 4.78 -9.57 -1.65
C LEU A 122 3.36 -9.49 -1.06
N LEU A 123 3.00 -8.37 -0.44
CA LEU A 123 1.66 -8.13 0.10
C LEU A 123 0.58 -8.13 -0.98
N LEU A 124 0.89 -7.61 -2.18
CA LEU A 124 -0.05 -7.68 -3.30
C LEU A 124 -0.35 -9.14 -3.66
N VAL A 125 0.70 -9.99 -3.71
CA VAL A 125 0.56 -11.42 -4.02
C VAL A 125 -0.26 -12.14 -2.95
N THR A 126 0.02 -11.89 -1.67
CA THR A 126 -0.72 -12.55 -0.58
C THR A 126 -2.18 -12.11 -0.50
N ILE A 127 -2.48 -10.84 -0.80
CA ILE A 127 -3.86 -10.34 -0.91
C ILE A 127 -4.58 -11.06 -2.07
N LEU A 128 -3.94 -11.17 -3.25
CA LEU A 128 -4.56 -11.87 -4.39
C LEU A 128 -4.86 -13.33 -4.08
N ILE A 129 -3.94 -14.04 -3.43
CA ILE A 129 -4.15 -15.43 -3.00
C ILE A 129 -5.27 -15.54 -1.97
N HIS A 130 -5.44 -14.56 -1.09
CA HIS A 130 -6.50 -14.59 -0.08
C HIS A 130 -7.90 -14.33 -0.65
N ILE A 131 -7.99 -13.59 -1.75
CA ILE A 131 -9.28 -13.26 -2.40
C ILE A 131 -9.79 -14.42 -3.27
N ILE A 132 -8.89 -15.28 -3.77
CA ILE A 132 -9.21 -16.48 -4.56
C ILE A 132 -9.67 -17.60 -3.62
#